data_AF-A0A3D3L4R2-F1
#
_entry.id   AF-A0A3D3L4R2-F1
#
_cell.length_a   1.000
_cell.length_b   1.000
_cell.length_c   1.000
_cell.angle_alpha   90.00
_cell.angle_beta   90.00
_cell.angle_gamma   90.00
#
_symmetry.space_group_name_H-M   'P 1'
#
loop_
_entity.id
_entity.type
_entity.pdbx_description
1 polymer ?
#
loop_
_entity_poly.entity_id
_entity_poly.type
_entity_poly.pdbx_seq_one_letter_code
_entity_poly.pdbx_strand_id
1 'polypeptide(L)'
;MSVSDLEKVVAMGAKTKQSCRAGELPLSMPHDLEGKHHPLAEPDAGGETAPQVGVDPAGCGAEHGLRGRAGAGGEDSRDTRPDRATRFVETTQGVLSFTELAPLLADRVAVVEASVLAGDYEKHPLDEWLLLDLHRRICVDLVPEWAGKWRDIEVHVGRLEPPPPFQLPVLMRDYALDLQARWSAATASPDDLLLELLAFAEGRFLTIHPFRDFIGRTIRLFLVELLRRLDLPEVILAAESEGERQTYFQALEAADKLDWSTLLEIWRKRLGAVEG
;
A
#
# COMPACT_ATOMS: atom_id res chain seq x y z
N MET A 1 23.68 26.56 -35.97
CA MET A 1 22.97 27.85 -35.84
C MET A 1 23.18 28.31 -34.40
N SER A 2 23.89 29.43 -34.21
CA SER A 2 24.44 29.84 -32.91
C SER A 2 23.47 30.67 -32.07
N VAL A 3 23.80 30.73 -30.79
CA VAL A 3 23.07 31.22 -29.61
C VAL A 3 23.00 32.76 -29.57
N SER A 4 22.39 33.41 -30.57
CA SER A 4 22.49 34.88 -30.72
C SER A 4 21.20 35.64 -31.01
N ASP A 5 20.01 35.02 -30.96
CA ASP A 5 18.77 35.68 -31.41
C ASP A 5 17.53 35.48 -30.51
N LEU A 6 17.67 35.12 -29.24
CA LEU A 6 16.53 34.92 -28.33
C LEU A 6 16.58 35.74 -27.03
N GLU A 7 17.18 36.93 -27.07
CA GLU A 7 17.07 37.94 -26.00
C GLU A 7 16.67 39.30 -26.60
N LYS A 8 15.42 39.46 -27.05
CA LYS A 8 14.86 40.78 -27.41
C LYS A 8 13.34 40.89 -27.27
N VAL A 9 12.77 40.40 -26.17
CA VAL A 9 11.43 40.83 -25.71
C VAL A 9 11.46 41.08 -24.21
N VAL A 10 11.84 42.29 -23.83
CA VAL A 10 11.68 42.86 -22.48
C VAL A 10 10.82 44.12 -22.58
N ALA A 11 9.92 44.24 -21.61
CA ALA A 11 9.29 45.45 -21.06
C ALA A 11 7.95 45.97 -21.65
N MET A 12 6.88 45.84 -20.85
CA MET A 12 6.02 46.99 -20.48
C MET A 12 5.04 46.69 -19.32
N GLY A 13 5.08 47.53 -18.26
CA GLY A 13 3.97 47.90 -17.35
C GLY A 13 3.68 46.95 -16.18
N ALA A 14 4.13 47.16 -14.93
CA ALA A 14 3.84 48.20 -13.93
C ALA A 14 2.47 48.11 -13.21
N LYS A 15 2.56 47.73 -11.92
CA LYS A 15 1.83 48.21 -10.71
C LYS A 15 0.29 48.16 -10.66
N THR A 16 -0.24 47.46 -9.64
CA THR A 16 -1.16 48.05 -8.63
C THR A 16 -1.18 47.25 -7.31
N LYS A 17 -1.18 47.96 -6.17
CA LYS A 17 -1.36 47.48 -4.79
C LYS A 17 -2.75 47.91 -4.30
N GLN A 18 -3.48 47.07 -3.56
CA GLN A 18 -4.32 47.37 -2.37
C GLN A 18 -5.01 46.05 -1.93
N SER A 19 -5.02 45.50 -0.70
CA SER A 19 -4.99 45.92 0.71
C SER A 19 -6.36 45.79 1.41
N CYS A 20 -6.39 44.98 2.49
CA CYS A 20 -7.35 44.93 3.62
C CYS A 20 -8.75 44.34 3.32
N ARG A 21 -9.46 43.64 4.23
CA ARG A 21 -9.35 43.45 5.69
C ARG A 21 -10.21 42.25 6.15
N ALA A 22 -9.99 41.83 7.39
CA ALA A 22 -10.69 40.80 8.17
C ALA A 22 -12.19 41.04 8.40
N GLY A 23 -12.92 39.96 8.71
CA GLY A 23 -14.26 39.95 9.30
C GLY A 23 -14.48 38.69 10.14
N GLU A 24 -14.79 38.88 11.42
CA GLU A 24 -15.05 37.89 12.46
C GLU A 24 -16.47 37.28 12.38
N LEU A 25 -16.63 36.14 13.06
CA LEU A 25 -17.86 35.37 13.34
C LEU A 25 -18.93 36.19 14.10
N PRO A 26 -20.21 35.73 14.14
CA PRO A 26 -20.62 34.93 15.31
C PRO A 26 -21.68 33.84 15.07
N LEU A 27 -21.58 32.78 15.91
CA LEU A 27 -22.63 32.07 16.66
C LEU A 27 -24.05 31.95 16.07
N SER A 28 -24.57 30.72 15.97
CA SER A 28 -25.61 30.21 16.89
C SER A 28 -26.20 28.87 16.43
N MET A 29 -26.13 27.86 17.32
CA MET A 29 -27.04 26.70 17.36
C MET A 29 -28.41 27.14 17.89
N PRO A 30 -29.47 26.36 17.58
CA PRO A 30 -30.43 26.02 18.62
C PRO A 30 -30.69 24.51 18.73
N HIS A 31 -30.59 24.06 19.98
CA HIS A 31 -31.33 23.05 20.73
C HIS A 31 -32.46 22.22 20.09
N ASP A 32 -32.40 20.93 20.45
CA ASP A 32 -33.43 20.03 20.99
C ASP A 32 -34.72 19.71 20.18
N LEU A 33 -34.97 18.42 19.93
CA LEU A 33 -35.89 17.57 20.75
C LEU A 33 -36.28 16.26 20.03
N GLU A 34 -36.41 15.22 20.85
CA GLU A 34 -36.95 13.87 20.63
C GLU A 34 -37.95 13.64 19.48
N GLY A 35 -37.83 12.46 18.85
CA GLY A 35 -38.81 11.99 17.87
C GLY A 35 -38.79 10.49 17.54
N LYS A 36 -39.08 9.65 18.54
CA LYS A 36 -39.82 8.36 18.45
C LYS A 36 -39.17 7.15 17.75
N HIS A 37 -38.92 6.13 18.58
CA HIS A 37 -38.77 4.72 18.23
C HIS A 37 -40.00 4.17 17.48
N HIS A 38 -39.76 3.40 16.42
CA HIS A 38 -40.69 2.39 15.89
C HIS A 38 -39.90 1.09 15.59
N PRO A 39 -40.23 -0.05 16.23
CA PRO A 39 -39.56 -1.33 16.00
C PRO A 39 -40.40 -2.27 15.13
N LEU A 40 -39.84 -2.83 14.05
CA LEU A 40 -40.31 -3.98 13.27
C LEU A 40 -39.11 -4.47 12.43
N ALA A 41 -38.79 -5.73 12.18
CA ALA A 41 -39.30 -7.05 12.59
C ALA A 41 -38.17 -8.08 12.36
N GLU A 42 -38.15 -9.16 13.13
CA GLU A 42 -37.24 -10.31 12.96
C GLU A 42 -37.66 -11.18 11.76
N PRO A 43 -36.72 -11.73 10.96
CA PRO A 43 -37.00 -12.86 10.10
C PRO A 43 -36.68 -14.20 10.77
N ASP A 44 -37.61 -15.12 10.53
CA ASP A 44 -37.78 -16.45 11.08
C ASP A 44 -36.69 -17.45 10.66
N ALA A 45 -36.49 -18.45 11.51
CA ALA A 45 -35.57 -19.56 11.30
C ALA A 45 -36.21 -20.64 10.42
N GLY A 46 -35.48 -21.09 9.40
CA GLY A 46 -35.85 -22.26 8.60
C GLY A 46 -34.67 -22.74 7.78
N GLY A 47 -34.03 -23.82 8.23
CA GLY A 47 -32.92 -24.46 7.53
C GLY A 47 -33.37 -25.50 6.52
N GLU A 48 -32.54 -25.75 5.51
CA GLU A 48 -32.39 -27.06 4.88
C GLU A 48 -31.05 -27.16 4.14
N THR A 49 -30.38 -28.30 4.31
CA THR A 49 -29.01 -28.60 3.86
C THR A 49 -28.96 -29.41 2.56
N ALA A 50 -27.82 -29.28 1.86
CA ALA A 50 -27.16 -30.21 0.91
C ALA A 50 -27.58 -30.10 -0.59
N PRO A 51 -26.69 -30.37 -1.59
CA PRO A 51 -25.57 -31.32 -1.54
C PRO A 51 -24.18 -30.85 -2.03
N GLN A 52 -23.21 -31.73 -1.76
CA GLN A 52 -21.79 -31.67 -2.12
C GLN A 52 -21.54 -32.08 -3.57
N VAL A 53 -20.74 -31.28 -4.28
CA VAL A 53 -20.00 -31.61 -5.53
C VAL A 53 -18.83 -30.60 -5.54
N GLY A 54 -17.57 -30.88 -5.88
CA GLY A 54 -16.82 -31.99 -6.42
C GLY A 54 -15.36 -31.49 -6.52
N VAL A 55 -14.43 -32.41 -6.71
CA VAL A 55 -12.98 -32.22 -6.54
C VAL A 55 -12.28 -31.63 -7.79
N ASP A 56 -11.30 -30.74 -7.55
CA ASP A 56 -10.11 -30.30 -8.35
C ASP A 56 -10.25 -29.37 -9.59
N PRO A 57 -9.18 -28.63 -10.02
CA PRO A 57 -7.82 -28.43 -9.44
C PRO A 57 -7.31 -26.96 -9.32
N ALA A 58 -6.20 -26.81 -8.58
CA ALA A 58 -5.04 -25.91 -8.74
C ALA A 58 -5.21 -24.37 -8.92
N GLY A 59 -4.60 -23.66 -7.96
CA GLY A 59 -3.62 -22.61 -8.28
C GLY A 59 -4.10 -21.16 -8.27
N CYS A 60 -4.37 -20.58 -7.10
CA CYS A 60 -4.38 -19.13 -6.91
C CYS A 60 -3.80 -18.80 -5.54
N GLY A 61 -2.56 -18.30 -5.53
CA GLY A 61 -1.85 -17.88 -4.33
C GLY A 61 -2.50 -16.66 -3.70
N ALA A 62 -3.38 -16.88 -2.74
CA ALA A 62 -3.95 -15.84 -1.89
C ALA A 62 -2.91 -15.41 -0.85
N GLU A 63 -1.98 -14.53 -1.23
CA GLU A 63 -1.08 -13.88 -0.28
C GLU A 63 -1.60 -12.50 0.11
N HIS A 64 -2.58 -12.52 1.00
CA HIS A 64 -3.17 -11.33 1.58
C HIS A 64 -2.76 -11.22 3.03
N GLY A 65 -1.67 -10.49 3.29
CA GLY A 65 -1.40 -9.84 4.58
C GLY A 65 -1.26 -10.72 5.83
N LEU A 66 -1.20 -12.05 5.71
CA LEU A 66 -1.12 -12.94 6.86
C LEU A 66 0.35 -13.30 7.15
N ARG A 67 1.02 -12.49 7.98
CA ARG A 67 2.24 -12.94 8.65
C ARG A 67 1.85 -14.00 9.68
N GLY A 68 2.17 -15.27 9.41
CA GLY A 68 1.82 -16.40 10.27
C GLY A 68 2.60 -16.41 11.60
N ARG A 69 1.94 -16.79 12.69
CA ARG A 69 2.52 -16.87 14.04
C ARG A 69 3.31 -18.17 14.22
N ALA A 70 4.64 -18.12 14.37
CA ALA A 70 5.44 -19.24 14.87
C ALA A 70 5.39 -19.32 16.41
N GLY A 71 4.86 -20.41 16.97
CA GLY A 71 4.44 -20.53 18.37
C GLY A 71 5.48 -20.25 19.46
N ALA A 72 4.98 -19.76 20.60
CA ALA A 72 5.55 -19.92 21.93
C ALA A 72 4.38 -19.99 22.92
N GLY A 73 4.34 -21.05 23.73
CA GLY A 73 3.19 -21.46 24.53
C GLY A 73 2.86 -20.53 25.70
N GLY A 74 1.57 -20.44 25.96
CA GLY A 74 0.95 -19.88 27.16
C GLY A 74 -0.53 -20.21 27.06
N GLU A 75 -0.99 -21.17 27.87
CA GLU A 75 -2.40 -21.52 27.98
C GLU A 75 -3.16 -20.31 28.55
N ASP A 76 -3.88 -19.59 27.69
CA ASP A 76 -4.98 -18.76 28.14
C ASP A 76 -6.26 -19.19 27.44
N SER A 77 -7.17 -19.71 28.26
CA SER A 77 -8.43 -20.30 27.86
C SER A 77 -9.40 -19.18 27.50
N ARG A 78 -9.45 -18.84 26.20
CA ARG A 78 -10.61 -18.30 25.44
C ARG A 78 -10.23 -17.80 24.03
N ASP A 79 -9.35 -18.50 23.31
CA ASP A 79 -9.10 -18.20 21.90
C ASP A 79 -10.08 -18.96 21.00
N THR A 80 -11.18 -18.30 20.63
CA THR A 80 -12.21 -18.82 19.70
C THR A 80 -12.14 -18.17 18.32
N ARG A 81 -11.00 -17.58 17.91
CA ARG A 81 -10.90 -16.92 16.60
C ARG A 81 -10.45 -17.90 15.52
N PRO A 82 -11.27 -18.17 14.50
CA PRO A 82 -10.90 -19.09 13.43
C PRO A 82 -9.88 -18.43 12.49
N ASP A 83 -8.77 -19.15 12.24
CA ASP A 83 -7.67 -18.86 11.31
C ASP A 83 -8.07 -18.87 9.81
N ARG A 84 -9.37 -18.74 9.49
CA ARG A 84 -9.93 -18.76 8.13
C ARG A 84 -11.25 -17.98 8.01
N ALA A 85 -11.44 -16.92 8.79
CA ALA A 85 -12.57 -16.04 8.55
C ALA A 85 -12.38 -15.35 7.20
N THR A 86 -13.12 -15.77 6.18
CA THR A 86 -13.21 -15.07 4.90
C THR A 86 -13.45 -13.60 5.18
N ARG A 87 -12.47 -12.75 4.84
CA ARG A 87 -12.56 -11.31 5.04
C ARG A 87 -13.51 -10.73 3.99
N PHE A 88 -14.42 -9.87 4.42
CA PHE A 88 -15.34 -9.14 3.56
C PHE A 88 -14.97 -7.66 3.48
N VAL A 89 -15.23 -7.04 2.34
CA VAL A 89 -14.98 -5.62 2.08
C VAL A 89 -16.23 -5.03 1.45
N GLU A 90 -16.68 -3.89 1.98
CA GLU A 90 -17.72 -3.07 1.36
C GLU A 90 -17.14 -2.37 0.13
N THR A 91 -17.76 -2.61 -1.02
CA THR A 91 -17.35 -2.07 -2.33
C THR A 91 -18.51 -1.42 -3.05
N THR A 92 -18.22 -0.74 -4.16
CA THR A 92 -19.23 -0.21 -5.10
C THR A 92 -20.11 -1.31 -5.73
N GLN A 93 -19.67 -2.57 -5.68
CA GLN A 93 -20.42 -3.74 -6.18
C GLN A 93 -21.13 -4.51 -5.04
N GLY A 94 -21.24 -3.90 -3.86
CA GLY A 94 -21.75 -4.54 -2.66
C GLY A 94 -20.64 -5.12 -1.78
N VAL A 95 -21.02 -5.97 -0.83
CA VAL A 95 -20.07 -6.62 0.08
C VAL A 95 -19.48 -7.83 -0.62
N LEU A 96 -18.17 -7.81 -0.87
CA LEU A 96 -17.45 -8.91 -1.52
C LEU A 96 -16.54 -9.61 -0.51
N SER A 97 -16.46 -10.94 -0.61
CA SER A 97 -15.38 -11.69 0.03
C SER A 97 -14.05 -11.36 -0.64
N PHE A 98 -12.94 -11.61 0.06
CA PHE A 98 -11.63 -11.40 -0.53
C PHE A 98 -11.41 -12.26 -1.78
N THR A 99 -11.94 -13.49 -1.81
CA THR A 99 -11.85 -14.37 -2.98
C THR A 99 -12.53 -13.79 -4.21
N GLU A 100 -13.66 -13.11 -4.04
CA GLU A 100 -14.38 -12.42 -5.12
C GLU A 100 -13.68 -11.11 -5.53
N LEU A 101 -13.11 -10.41 -4.55
CA LEU A 101 -12.43 -9.12 -4.77
C LEU A 101 -11.04 -9.28 -5.41
N ALA A 102 -10.33 -10.36 -5.11
CA ALA A 102 -8.97 -10.61 -5.58
C ALA A 102 -8.80 -10.56 -7.11
N PRO A 103 -9.64 -11.22 -7.95
CA PRO A 103 -9.53 -11.12 -9.40
C PRO A 103 -9.81 -9.70 -9.90
N LEU A 104 -10.78 -8.99 -9.33
CA LEU A 104 -11.05 -7.60 -9.69
C LEU A 104 -9.83 -6.70 -9.44
N LEU A 105 -9.18 -6.87 -8.29
CA LEU A 105 -7.94 -6.15 -7.99
C LEU A 105 -6.80 -6.56 -8.93
N ALA A 106 -6.70 -7.85 -9.30
CA ALA A 106 -5.65 -8.33 -10.20
C ALA A 106 -5.74 -7.66 -11.58
N ASP A 107 -6.94 -7.51 -12.15
CA ASP A 107 -7.15 -6.82 -13.42
C ASP A 107 -6.65 -5.36 -13.36
N ARG A 108 -6.92 -4.66 -12.26
CA ARG A 108 -6.50 -3.26 -12.06
C ARG A 108 -4.99 -3.15 -11.83
N VAL A 109 -4.41 -4.08 -11.06
CA VAL A 109 -2.96 -4.17 -10.88
C VAL A 109 -2.27 -4.38 -12.22
N ALA A 110 -2.75 -5.28 -13.07
CA ALA A 110 -2.16 -5.54 -14.38
C ALA A 110 -2.16 -4.29 -15.29
N VAL A 111 -3.23 -3.49 -15.25
CA VAL A 111 -3.29 -2.21 -15.98
C VAL A 111 -2.27 -1.20 -15.46
N VAL A 112 -2.14 -1.08 -14.14
CA VAL A 112 -1.18 -0.15 -13.52
C VAL A 112 0.26 -0.60 -13.78
N GLU A 113 0.53 -1.90 -13.66
CA GLU A 113 1.82 -2.51 -13.95
C GLU A 113 2.25 -2.28 -15.40
N ALA A 114 1.34 -2.49 -16.37
CA ALA A 114 1.61 -2.17 -17.76
C ALA A 114 1.97 -0.69 -17.98
N SER A 115 1.31 0.23 -17.26
CA SER A 115 1.60 1.67 -17.31
C SER A 115 2.98 1.99 -16.68
N VAL A 116 3.32 1.31 -15.58
CA VAL A 116 4.66 1.38 -14.97
C VAL A 116 5.72 0.95 -15.96
N LEU A 117 5.57 -0.24 -16.56
CA LEU A 117 6.52 -0.79 -17.53
C LEU A 117 6.65 0.08 -18.80
N ALA A 118 5.57 0.77 -19.20
CA ALA A 118 5.59 1.73 -20.30
C ALA A 118 6.33 3.04 -19.96
N GLY A 119 6.72 3.26 -18.69
CA GLY A 119 7.45 4.44 -18.24
C GLY A 119 6.58 5.64 -17.90
N ASP A 120 5.25 5.47 -17.77
CA ASP A 120 4.32 6.57 -17.51
C ASP A 120 4.62 7.31 -16.19
N TYR A 121 5.29 6.63 -15.26
CA TYR A 121 5.65 7.17 -13.96
C TYR A 121 7.06 7.76 -13.89
N GLU A 122 7.91 7.63 -14.92
CA GLU A 122 9.34 7.96 -14.86
C GLU A 122 9.65 9.36 -14.32
N LYS A 123 8.83 10.34 -14.70
CA LYS A 123 9.00 11.75 -14.30
C LYS A 123 8.35 12.10 -12.96
N HIS A 124 7.60 11.19 -12.35
CA HIS A 124 6.99 11.42 -11.05
C HIS A 124 8.08 11.34 -9.97
N PRO A 125 8.10 12.27 -8.99
CA PRO A 125 8.98 12.16 -7.85
C PRO A 125 8.78 10.85 -7.09
N LEU A 126 9.84 10.31 -6.50
CA LEU A 126 9.75 9.17 -5.58
C LEU A 126 9.30 9.68 -4.21
N ASP A 127 8.03 10.02 -4.10
CA ASP A 127 7.44 10.61 -2.90
C ASP A 127 6.16 9.90 -2.45
N GLU A 128 5.55 10.40 -1.37
CA GLU A 128 4.33 9.84 -0.82
C GLU A 128 3.13 9.92 -1.77
N TRP A 129 3.13 10.86 -2.73
CA TRP A 129 2.04 11.06 -3.68
C TRP A 129 2.02 9.99 -4.77
N LEU A 130 3.19 9.53 -5.21
CA LEU A 130 3.29 8.39 -6.12
C LEU A 130 2.66 7.13 -5.51
N LEU A 131 2.91 6.87 -4.22
CA LEU A 131 2.32 5.74 -3.50
C LEU A 131 0.80 5.87 -3.34
N LEU A 132 0.31 7.08 -3.03
CA LEU A 132 -1.13 7.37 -2.99
C LEU A 132 -1.78 7.12 -4.35
N ASP A 133 -1.16 7.56 -5.45
CA ASP A 133 -1.73 7.40 -6.79
C ASP A 133 -1.72 5.93 -7.24
N LEU A 134 -0.64 5.19 -7.00
CA LEU A 134 -0.59 3.75 -7.28
C LEU A 134 -1.69 3.00 -6.52
N HIS A 135 -1.83 3.25 -5.21
CA HIS A 135 -2.90 2.65 -4.42
C HIS A 135 -4.27 3.07 -4.93
N ARG A 136 -4.47 4.34 -5.28
CA ARG A 136 -5.74 4.84 -5.81
C ARG A 136 -6.12 4.08 -7.07
N ARG A 137 -5.21 3.96 -8.03
CA ARG A 137 -5.49 3.37 -9.35
C ARG A 137 -5.87 1.90 -9.30
N ILE A 138 -5.35 1.15 -8.33
CA ILE A 138 -5.69 -0.28 -8.21
C ILE A 138 -7.06 -0.53 -7.59
N CYS A 139 -7.70 0.47 -6.97
CA CYS A 139 -8.92 0.21 -6.19
C CYS A 139 -9.98 1.32 -6.17
N VAL A 140 -9.77 2.48 -6.82
CA VAL A 140 -10.68 3.65 -6.72
C VAL A 140 -12.12 3.39 -7.14
N ASP A 141 -12.32 2.55 -8.15
CA ASP A 141 -13.66 2.22 -8.64
C ASP A 141 -14.34 1.11 -7.81
N LEU A 142 -13.57 0.36 -7.00
CA LEU A 142 -14.07 -0.65 -6.08
C LEU A 142 -14.36 -0.05 -4.69
N VAL A 143 -13.47 0.81 -4.18
CA VAL A 143 -13.49 1.32 -2.81
C VAL A 143 -13.14 2.82 -2.75
N PRO A 144 -13.93 3.69 -3.41
CA PRO A 144 -13.60 5.12 -3.59
C PRO A 144 -13.46 5.90 -2.28
N GLU A 145 -14.07 5.43 -1.20
CA GLU A 145 -14.05 6.13 0.10
C GLU A 145 -12.64 6.26 0.68
N TRP A 146 -11.78 5.26 0.47
CA TRP A 146 -10.43 5.21 1.06
C TRP A 146 -9.32 4.93 0.04
N ALA A 147 -9.65 4.77 -1.24
CA ALA A 147 -8.66 4.64 -2.30
C ALA A 147 -7.73 5.87 -2.39
N GLY A 148 -6.43 5.64 -2.27
CA GLY A 148 -5.43 6.71 -2.34
C GLY A 148 -5.50 7.66 -1.17
N LYS A 149 -5.83 7.15 0.01
CA LYS A 149 -5.86 7.90 1.27
C LYS A 149 -5.15 7.09 2.35
N TRP A 150 -4.45 7.78 3.25
CA TRP A 150 -3.95 7.14 4.46
C TRP A 150 -5.11 6.58 5.28
N ARG A 151 -4.88 5.43 5.93
CA ARG A 151 -5.88 4.87 6.84
C ARG A 151 -6.14 5.83 7.99
N ASP A 152 -7.39 5.86 8.41
CA ASP A 152 -7.91 6.58 9.58
C ASP A 152 -8.28 5.63 10.73
N ILE A 153 -8.01 4.33 10.55
CA ILE A 153 -8.26 3.27 11.53
C ILE A 153 -6.96 2.59 11.96
N GLU A 154 -6.97 2.02 13.16
CA GLU A 154 -5.91 1.09 13.58
C GLU A 154 -6.01 -0.24 12.85
N VAL A 155 -4.85 -0.84 12.59
CA VAL A 155 -4.73 -2.13 11.90
C VAL A 155 -3.67 -2.98 12.60
N HIS A 156 -3.74 -4.29 12.43
CA HIS A 156 -2.76 -5.25 12.96
C HIS A 156 -2.33 -6.18 11.83
N VAL A 157 -1.03 -6.47 11.75
CA VAL A 157 -0.45 -7.27 10.66
C VAL A 157 0.42 -8.38 11.25
N GLY A 158 -0.20 -9.54 11.48
CA GLY A 158 0.43 -10.61 12.26
C GLY A 158 0.75 -10.14 13.67
N ARG A 159 2.04 -9.97 13.98
CA ARG A 159 2.56 -9.48 15.27
C ARG A 159 2.89 -7.99 15.29
N LEU A 160 2.85 -7.34 14.13
CA LEU A 160 3.14 -5.92 14.03
C LEU A 160 1.92 -5.11 14.44
N GLU A 161 2.15 -4.16 15.33
CA GLU A 161 1.29 -3.01 15.61
C GLU A 161 1.90 -1.79 14.89
N PRO A 162 1.39 -1.44 13.69
CA PRO A 162 1.91 -0.29 12.97
C PRO A 162 1.63 1.04 13.71
N PRO A 163 2.33 2.13 13.36
CA PRO A 163 2.11 3.44 13.98
C PRO A 163 0.66 3.92 13.86
N PRO A 164 0.12 4.70 14.81
CA PRO A 164 -1.26 5.13 14.75
C PRO A 164 -1.56 6.08 13.57
N PRO A 165 -2.80 6.13 13.05
CA PRO A 165 -3.18 6.90 11.85
C PRO A 165 -2.71 8.35 11.82
N PHE A 166 -2.77 9.05 12.96
CA PHE A 166 -2.42 10.46 13.05
C PHE A 166 -0.94 10.74 12.78
N GLN A 167 -0.06 9.72 12.84
CA GLN A 167 1.36 9.86 12.54
C GLN A 167 1.68 9.65 11.05
N LEU A 168 0.78 9.02 10.29
CA LEU A 168 1.04 8.61 8.90
C LEU A 168 1.47 9.77 7.98
N PRO A 169 0.86 10.97 8.02
CA PRO A 169 1.28 12.06 7.16
C PRO A 169 2.76 12.45 7.33
N VAL A 170 3.25 12.46 8.58
CA VAL A 170 4.65 12.78 8.88
C VAL A 170 5.55 11.61 8.51
N LEU A 171 5.20 10.39 8.94
CA LEU A 171 6.01 9.20 8.67
C LEU A 171 6.18 8.88 7.19
N MET A 172 5.14 9.09 6.38
CA MET A 172 5.21 8.88 4.93
C MET A 172 6.04 9.95 4.22
N ARG A 173 5.99 11.19 4.71
CA ARG A 173 6.86 12.26 4.21
C ARG A 173 8.33 12.00 4.55
N ASP A 174 8.61 11.57 5.77
CA ASP A 174 9.97 11.19 6.20
C ASP A 174 10.48 10.00 5.40
N TYR A 175 9.65 8.96 5.21
CA TYR A 175 9.95 7.82 4.35
C TYR A 175 10.31 8.26 2.92
N ALA A 176 9.55 9.19 2.33
CA ALA A 176 9.82 9.71 0.99
C ALA A 176 11.17 10.44 0.90
N LEU A 177 11.49 11.27 1.89
CA LEU A 177 12.76 11.99 1.95
C LEU A 177 13.95 11.03 2.10
N ASP A 178 13.85 10.05 2.99
CA ASP A 178 14.88 9.01 3.18
C ASP A 178 15.07 8.17 1.91
N LEU A 179 13.96 7.82 1.24
CA LEU A 179 14.00 7.10 -0.03
C LEU A 179 14.70 7.92 -1.11
N GLN A 180 14.41 9.21 -1.25
CA GLN A 180 15.06 10.09 -2.22
C GLN A 180 16.56 10.27 -1.96
N ALA A 181 16.96 10.36 -0.68
CA ALA A 181 18.36 10.40 -0.29
C ALA A 181 19.09 9.11 -0.67
N ARG A 182 18.47 7.95 -0.37
CA ARG A 182 18.98 6.61 -0.74
C ARG A 182 19.07 6.42 -2.24
N TRP A 183 18.04 6.87 -2.97
CA TRP A 183 18.01 6.86 -4.43
C TRP A 183 19.20 7.62 -5.01
N SER A 184 19.42 8.84 -4.51
CA SER A 184 20.52 9.70 -4.97
C SER A 184 21.89 9.07 -4.69
N ALA A 185 22.05 8.39 -3.54
CA ALA A 185 23.28 7.69 -3.20
C ALA A 185 23.52 6.45 -4.07
N ALA A 186 22.49 5.61 -4.24
CA ALA A 186 22.58 4.36 -5.00
C ALA A 186 22.85 4.61 -6.50
N THR A 187 22.24 5.65 -7.08
CA THR A 187 22.46 6.00 -8.50
C THR A 187 23.82 6.66 -8.76
N ALA A 188 24.47 7.21 -7.72
CA ALA A 188 25.82 7.76 -7.82
C ALA A 188 26.92 6.69 -7.68
N SER A 189 26.66 5.62 -6.92
CA SER A 189 27.60 4.51 -6.68
C SER A 189 26.84 3.18 -6.53
N PRO A 190 26.60 2.47 -7.64
CA PRO A 190 25.76 1.27 -7.65
C PRO A 190 26.54 0.05 -7.15
N ASP A 191 26.46 -0.22 -5.85
CA ASP A 191 26.90 -1.47 -5.19
C ASP A 191 25.89 -1.81 -4.07
N ASP A 192 26.34 -2.15 -2.86
CA ASP A 192 25.49 -2.50 -1.70
C ASP A 192 24.41 -1.45 -1.37
N LEU A 193 24.59 -0.18 -1.78
CA LEU A 193 23.61 0.89 -1.62
C LEU A 193 22.32 0.66 -2.42
N LEU A 194 22.41 -0.07 -3.54
CA LEU A 194 21.25 -0.45 -4.35
C LEU A 194 20.36 -1.45 -3.59
N LEU A 195 20.99 -2.44 -2.97
CA LEU A 195 20.28 -3.42 -2.14
C LEU A 195 19.66 -2.72 -0.93
N GLU A 196 20.38 -1.79 -0.29
CA GLU A 196 19.85 -1.00 0.83
C GLU A 196 18.63 -0.17 0.42
N LEU A 197 18.68 0.49 -0.75
CA LEU A 197 17.54 1.24 -1.28
C LEU A 197 16.30 0.34 -1.44
N LEU A 198 16.44 -0.83 -2.07
CA LEU A 198 15.32 -1.73 -2.35
C LEU A 198 14.76 -2.36 -1.06
N ALA A 199 15.64 -2.78 -0.15
CA ALA A 199 15.24 -3.31 1.15
C ALA A 199 14.54 -2.24 2.01
N PHE A 200 15.04 -1.00 2.02
CA PHE A 200 14.40 0.12 2.71
C PHE A 200 13.02 0.44 2.11
N ALA A 201 12.93 0.55 0.79
CA ALA A 201 11.68 0.86 0.10
C ALA A 201 10.57 -0.14 0.45
N GLU A 202 10.89 -1.43 0.39
CA GLU A 202 9.94 -2.50 0.73
C GLU A 202 9.64 -2.55 2.23
N GLY A 203 10.68 -2.72 3.04
CA GLY A 203 10.53 -3.02 4.46
C GLY A 203 9.93 -1.85 5.24
N ARG A 204 10.46 -0.63 5.05
CA ARG A 204 10.01 0.53 5.82
C ARG A 204 8.56 0.89 5.51
N PHE A 205 8.16 0.81 4.25
CA PHE A 205 6.78 1.04 3.83
C PHE A 205 5.81 0.02 4.46
N LEU A 206 6.19 -1.27 4.46
CA LEU A 206 5.41 -2.34 5.06
C LEU A 206 5.29 -2.22 6.59
N THR A 207 6.32 -1.71 7.27
CA THR A 207 6.30 -1.41 8.71
C THR A 207 5.41 -0.22 9.05
N ILE A 208 5.41 0.85 8.24
CA ILE A 208 4.51 2.02 8.45
C ILE A 208 3.05 1.60 8.22
N HIS A 209 2.81 0.74 7.21
CA HIS A 209 1.51 0.19 6.85
C HIS A 209 0.42 1.27 6.67
N PRO A 210 0.59 2.18 5.68
CA PRO A 210 -0.16 3.44 5.65
C PRO A 210 -1.59 3.33 5.10
N PHE A 211 -1.98 2.19 4.53
CA PHE A 211 -3.28 1.99 3.89
C PHE A 211 -4.18 1.04 4.68
N ARG A 212 -5.49 1.11 4.41
CA ARG A 212 -6.49 0.22 5.02
C ARG A 212 -6.36 -1.22 4.52
N ASP A 213 -5.99 -1.39 3.25
CA ASP A 213 -5.78 -2.69 2.62
C ASP A 213 -4.92 -2.56 1.36
N PHE A 214 -4.58 -3.69 0.73
CA PHE A 214 -3.87 -3.75 -0.55
C PHE A 214 -2.44 -3.18 -0.54
N ILE A 215 -1.84 -3.04 0.64
CA ILE A 215 -0.46 -2.58 0.84
C ILE A 215 0.51 -3.44 0.01
N GLY A 216 0.38 -4.77 0.08
CA GLY A 216 1.24 -5.71 -0.65
C GLY A 216 1.17 -5.56 -2.18
N ARG A 217 0.01 -5.20 -2.74
CA ARG A 217 -0.13 -4.92 -4.18
C ARG A 217 0.51 -3.57 -4.53
N THR A 218 0.29 -2.56 -3.70
CA THR A 218 0.85 -1.22 -3.89
C THR A 218 2.37 -1.21 -3.85
N ILE A 219 2.98 -1.85 -2.85
CA ILE A 219 4.45 -1.88 -2.73
C ILE A 219 5.10 -2.64 -3.88
N ARG A 220 4.48 -3.72 -4.36
CA ARG A 220 5.03 -4.46 -5.52
C ARG A 220 5.04 -3.61 -6.78
N LEU A 221 3.96 -2.89 -7.08
CA LEU A 221 3.93 -1.93 -8.19
C LEU A 221 5.00 -0.83 -8.04
N PHE A 222 5.18 -0.33 -6.81
CA PHE A 222 6.21 0.66 -6.53
C PHE A 222 7.63 0.11 -6.74
N LEU A 223 7.88 -1.12 -6.30
CA LEU A 223 9.16 -1.80 -6.51
C LEU A 223 9.42 -2.07 -8.00
N VAL A 224 8.42 -2.47 -8.78
CA VAL A 224 8.54 -2.59 -10.25
C VAL A 224 8.94 -1.25 -10.86
N GLU A 225 8.36 -0.14 -10.43
CA GLU A 225 8.75 1.20 -10.91
C GLU A 225 10.20 1.55 -10.53
N LEU A 226 10.65 1.21 -9.31
CA LEU A 226 12.05 1.41 -8.92
C LEU A 226 13.01 0.58 -9.79
N LEU A 227 12.73 -0.71 -9.95
CA LEU A 227 13.55 -1.61 -10.79
C LEU A 227 13.64 -1.10 -12.22
N ARG A 228 12.52 -0.67 -12.81
CA ARG A 228 12.48 -0.11 -14.15
C ARG A 228 13.31 1.17 -14.28
N ARG A 229 13.20 2.12 -13.33
CA ARG A 229 14.01 3.36 -13.34
C ARG A 229 15.50 3.10 -13.15
N LEU A 230 15.86 2.03 -12.46
CA LEU A 230 17.24 1.60 -12.22
C LEU A 230 17.80 0.74 -13.37
N ASP A 231 17.00 0.46 -14.41
CA ASP A 231 17.35 -0.46 -15.49
C ASP A 231 17.77 -1.86 -14.98
N LEU A 232 17.11 -2.32 -13.91
CA LEU A 232 17.34 -3.63 -13.31
C LEU A 232 16.42 -4.69 -13.92
N PRO A 233 16.86 -5.96 -13.90
CA PRO A 233 16.01 -7.05 -14.36
C PRO A 233 14.70 -7.14 -13.57
N GLU A 234 13.66 -7.61 -14.24
CA GLU A 234 12.42 -8.00 -13.58
C GLU A 234 12.67 -9.20 -12.66
N VAL A 235 12.14 -9.15 -11.44
CA VAL A 235 12.29 -10.20 -10.44
C VAL A 235 10.94 -10.61 -9.87
N ILE A 236 10.86 -11.85 -9.42
CA ILE A 236 9.67 -12.35 -8.73
C ILE A 236 9.63 -11.74 -7.32
N LEU A 237 8.69 -10.81 -7.11
CA LEU A 237 8.50 -10.13 -5.82
C LEU A 237 7.59 -10.93 -4.86
N ALA A 238 6.71 -11.78 -5.41
CA ALA A 238 5.85 -12.68 -4.66
C ALA A 238 6.62 -13.89 -4.12
N ALA A 239 6.24 -14.41 -2.95
CA ALA A 239 6.81 -15.67 -2.46
C ALA A 239 6.02 -16.85 -3.06
N GLU A 240 6.68 -17.69 -3.85
CA GLU A 240 6.04 -18.76 -4.61
C GLU A 240 5.86 -20.06 -3.79
N SER A 241 6.80 -20.35 -2.90
CA SER A 241 6.74 -21.51 -2.00
C SER A 241 6.44 -21.13 -0.54
N GLU A 242 5.94 -22.09 0.23
CA GLU A 242 5.70 -21.90 1.67
C GLU A 242 6.99 -21.57 2.44
N GLY A 243 8.10 -22.23 2.08
CA GLY A 243 9.41 -21.98 2.70
C GLY A 243 9.93 -20.57 2.41
N GLU A 244 9.74 -20.07 1.18
CA GLU A 244 10.09 -18.69 0.82
C GLU A 244 9.19 -17.69 1.52
N ARG A 245 7.89 -17.98 1.63
CA ARG A 245 6.94 -17.13 2.34
C ARG A 245 7.31 -17.00 3.81
N GLN A 246 7.68 -18.10 4.46
CA GLN A 246 8.15 -18.10 5.85
C GLN A 246 9.45 -17.30 6.02
N THR A 247 10.40 -17.44 5.09
CA THR A 247 11.68 -16.69 5.10
C THR A 247 11.42 -15.19 4.91
N TYR A 248 10.55 -14.84 3.97
CA TYR A 248 10.16 -13.46 3.70
C TYR A 248 9.48 -12.82 4.91
N PHE A 249 8.56 -13.52 5.58
CA PHE A 249 7.93 -12.98 6.80
C PHE A 249 8.91 -12.78 7.95
N GLN A 250 9.89 -13.68 8.13
CA GLN A 250 10.96 -13.48 9.12
C GLN A 250 11.81 -12.25 8.79
N ALA A 251 12.12 -12.03 7.51
CA ALA A 251 12.81 -10.82 7.06
C ALA A 251 12.00 -9.56 7.36
N LEU A 252 10.69 -9.58 7.14
CA LEU A 252 9.82 -8.46 7.46
C LEU A 252 9.69 -8.22 8.97
N GLU A 253 9.70 -9.26 9.81
CA GLU A 253 9.71 -9.12 11.27
C GLU A 253 11.01 -8.52 11.81
N ALA A 254 12.15 -8.79 11.16
CA ALA A 254 13.42 -8.12 11.45
C ALA A 254 13.39 -6.65 11.02
N ALA A 255 12.88 -6.40 9.81
CA ALA A 255 12.69 -5.06 9.24
C ALA A 255 11.81 -4.15 10.11
N ASP A 256 10.79 -4.69 10.78
CA ASP A 256 9.96 -3.92 11.72
C ASP A 256 10.77 -3.34 12.90
N LYS A 257 11.94 -3.93 13.19
CA LYS A 257 12.89 -3.48 14.21
C LYS A 257 14.06 -2.67 13.61
N LEU A 258 13.91 -2.21 12.37
CA LEU A 258 14.94 -1.52 11.58
C LEU A 258 16.18 -2.36 11.27
N ASP A 259 16.04 -3.69 11.30
CA ASP A 259 17.07 -4.63 10.85
C ASP A 259 16.74 -5.14 9.45
N TRP A 260 17.40 -4.56 8.45
CA TRP A 260 17.18 -4.89 7.03
C TRP A 260 18.04 -6.06 6.54
N SER A 261 18.90 -6.64 7.38
CA SER A 261 19.93 -7.61 6.95
C SER A 261 19.35 -8.81 6.19
N THR A 262 18.30 -9.43 6.72
CA THR A 262 17.65 -10.57 6.05
C THR A 262 16.93 -10.14 4.77
N LEU A 263 16.37 -8.93 4.73
CA LEU A 263 15.68 -8.42 3.54
C LEU A 263 16.67 -8.05 2.43
N LEU A 264 17.86 -7.54 2.79
CA LEU A 264 18.99 -7.34 1.88
C LEU A 264 19.40 -8.64 1.19
N GLU A 265 19.51 -9.73 1.94
CA GLU A 265 19.86 -11.05 1.38
C GLU A 265 18.78 -11.59 0.43
N ILE A 266 17.50 -11.33 0.73
CA ILE A 266 16.41 -11.64 -0.21
C ILE A 266 16.57 -10.85 -1.52
N TRP A 267 16.84 -9.54 -1.45
CA TRP A 267 17.09 -8.72 -2.63
C TRP A 267 18.34 -9.16 -3.41
N ARG A 268 19.41 -9.51 -2.71
CA ARG A 268 20.63 -10.06 -3.30
C ARG A 268 20.34 -11.34 -4.07
N LYS A 269 19.55 -12.26 -3.50
CA LYS A 269 19.12 -13.49 -4.18
C LYS A 269 18.24 -13.20 -5.40
N ARG A 270 17.26 -12.29 -5.27
CA ARG A 270 16.35 -11.90 -6.36
C ARG A 270 17.13 -11.40 -7.58
N LEU A 271 18.09 -10.51 -7.38
CA LEU A 271 18.89 -9.93 -8.47
C LEU A 271 19.94 -10.91 -9.01
N GLY A 272 20.60 -11.69 -8.13
CA GLY A 272 21.60 -12.68 -8.57
C GLY A 272 21.01 -13.89 -9.30
N ALA A 273 19.74 -14.24 -9.05
CA ALA A 273 19.07 -15.34 -9.75
C ALA A 273 18.75 -15.04 -11.22
N VAL A 274 18.83 -13.77 -11.65
CA VAL A 274 18.57 -13.38 -13.05
C VAL A 274 19.84 -13.37 -13.91
N GLU A 275 21.03 -13.44 -13.29
CA GLU A 275 22.32 -13.44 -13.99
C GLU A 275 22.85 -14.84 -14.37
N GLY A 276 22.13 -15.92 -14.02
CA GLY A 276 22.53 -17.32 -14.26
C GLY A 276 21.58 -18.08 -15.17
#